data_AF-A0A9E7N786-F1
#
_entry.id   AF-A0A9E7N786-F1
#
_cell.length_a   1.000
_cell.length_b   1.000
_cell.length_c   1.000
_cell.angle_alpha   90.00
_cell.angle_beta   90.00
_cell.angle_gamma   90.00
#
_symmetry.space_group_name_H-M   'P 1'
#
loop_
_entity.id
_entity.type
_entity.pdbx_description
1 polymer ?
#
loop_
_entity_poly.entity_id
_entity_poly.type
_entity_poly.pdbx_seq_one_letter_code
_entity_poly.pdbx_strand_id
1 'polypeptide(L)'
;MRGPETVDTSNTFTDLLESDKERFREQYKAEYNEISDGSALDLVESEFTNEIKPAFEVFKAVKDAFHPDNEDGYRTEYEVSFTDPLCEISPNPADLLLTETNRREANLCFVVCEPSGENSDLWPTRINEIVNIVGGHETELLEQIGHSDKEVNHVQYLTVTLKEEYPDVQFRHLQHGAPDEYAICTVDDDYEPEDGEDAEKEYVLRYEDGTIEHGKLHSPLSDGIDYKEAKNRDVYLSLKAPPIISLQETLMSLLTEQHGEVDEPREFNRDDFLNRFRDLCLVGPVGEQKDTVFNSRADELLEIAKKSGILIYGDSDDIHENRDFRAMYKQGNTTAGLKHSVKSKIFDSRIQNKKAEMAFETVEDQFQPRGGYESGVNDF
;
A
#
# COMPACT_ATOMS: atom_id res chain seq x y z
N MET A 1 -10.86 25.73 1.29
CA MET A 1 -10.24 25.73 -0.05
C MET A 1 -8.73 25.80 0.11
N ARG A 2 -8.01 24.76 -0.36
CA ARG A 2 -6.55 24.79 -0.46
C ARG A 2 -6.13 25.61 -1.70
N GLY A 3 -4.99 26.29 -1.64
CA GLY A 3 -4.46 27.05 -2.77
C GLY A 3 -3.82 26.14 -3.83
N PRO A 4 -3.67 26.60 -5.09
CA PRO A 4 -3.04 25.82 -6.17
C PRO A 4 -1.62 25.38 -5.82
N GLU A 5 -0.90 26.14 -5.00
CA GLU A 5 0.45 25.85 -4.51
C GLU A 5 0.55 24.51 -3.76
N THR A 6 -0.56 24.03 -3.21
CA THR A 6 -0.59 22.80 -2.41
C THR A 6 -0.74 21.53 -3.25
N VAL A 7 -1.00 21.68 -4.54
CA VAL A 7 -1.26 20.59 -5.51
C VAL A 7 -0.45 20.75 -6.80
N ASP A 8 0.46 21.73 -6.85
CA ASP A 8 1.34 22.03 -7.99
C ASP A 8 2.52 21.06 -8.04
N THR A 9 2.26 19.81 -8.47
CA THR A 9 3.27 18.76 -8.59
C THR A 9 4.16 18.92 -9.83
N SER A 10 3.65 19.58 -10.87
CA SER A 10 4.35 19.84 -12.14
C SER A 10 5.20 21.12 -12.13
N ASN A 11 5.15 21.91 -11.05
CA ASN A 11 5.68 23.28 -10.94
C ASN A 11 5.06 24.27 -11.94
N THR A 12 3.98 23.90 -12.64
CA THR A 12 3.33 24.78 -13.62
C THR A 12 2.89 26.09 -12.98
N PHE A 13 2.31 26.07 -11.79
CA PHE A 13 1.89 27.31 -11.12
C PHE A 13 3.09 28.08 -10.55
N THR A 14 4.04 27.37 -9.97
CA THR A 14 5.25 27.93 -9.35
C THR A 14 6.10 28.70 -10.36
N ASP A 15 6.22 28.17 -11.57
CA ASP A 15 7.02 28.71 -12.67
C ASP A 15 6.34 29.87 -13.42
N LEU A 16 5.07 30.17 -13.12
CA LEU A 16 4.42 31.35 -13.67
C LEU A 16 5.08 32.63 -13.19
N LEU A 17 5.08 33.64 -14.07
CA LEU A 17 5.38 35.01 -13.66
C LEU A 17 4.36 35.48 -12.62
N GLU A 18 4.78 36.33 -11.68
CA GLU A 18 3.89 36.88 -10.64
C GLU A 18 2.64 37.56 -11.23
N SER A 19 2.74 38.14 -12.43
CA SER A 19 1.61 38.72 -13.16
C SER A 19 0.58 37.71 -13.65
N ASP A 20 0.98 36.45 -13.85
CA ASP A 20 0.12 35.35 -14.30
C ASP A 20 -0.37 34.47 -13.14
N LYS A 21 0.36 34.41 -12.02
CA LYS A 21 -0.07 33.69 -10.80
C LYS A 21 -1.41 34.17 -10.27
N GLU A 22 -1.66 35.47 -10.25
CA GLU A 22 -2.95 35.98 -9.74
C GLU A 22 -4.12 35.56 -10.65
N ARG A 23 -3.92 35.61 -11.97
CA ARG A 23 -4.92 35.14 -12.93
C ARG A 23 -5.17 33.64 -12.78
N PHE A 24 -4.11 32.86 -12.57
CA PHE A 24 -4.23 31.42 -12.35
C PHE A 24 -5.02 31.14 -11.07
N ARG A 25 -4.72 31.84 -9.96
CA ARG A 25 -5.50 31.72 -8.71
C ARG A 25 -6.97 32.07 -8.89
N GLU A 26 -7.28 33.10 -9.66
CA GLU A 26 -8.67 33.48 -9.96
C GLU A 26 -9.39 32.38 -10.73
N GLN A 27 -8.77 31.80 -11.76
CA GLN A 27 -9.34 30.69 -12.54
C GLN A 27 -9.46 29.42 -11.68
N TYR A 28 -8.42 29.06 -10.94
CA TYR A 28 -8.42 27.92 -10.03
C TYR A 28 -9.55 28.02 -9.00
N LYS A 29 -9.75 29.21 -8.43
CA LYS A 29 -10.84 29.44 -7.49
C LYS A 29 -12.21 29.30 -8.16
N ALA A 30 -12.36 29.72 -9.42
CA ALA A 30 -13.61 29.51 -10.15
C ALA A 30 -13.89 28.02 -10.33
N GLU A 31 -12.95 27.28 -10.91
CA GLU A 31 -13.05 25.82 -11.13
C GLU A 31 -13.31 25.05 -9.83
N TYR A 32 -12.57 25.36 -8.76
CA TYR A 32 -12.75 24.73 -7.45
C TYR A 32 -14.17 24.87 -6.90
N ASN A 33 -14.81 26.02 -7.14
CA ASN A 33 -16.17 26.27 -6.66
C ASN A 33 -17.24 25.67 -7.59
N GLU A 34 -16.92 25.40 -8.85
CA GLU A 34 -17.81 24.71 -9.79
C GLU A 34 -17.84 23.19 -9.56
N ILE A 35 -16.73 22.60 -9.12
CA ILE A 35 -16.65 21.17 -8.81
C ILE A 35 -17.55 20.85 -7.60
N SER A 36 -18.49 19.94 -7.79
CA SER A 36 -19.38 19.48 -6.72
C SER A 36 -18.64 18.53 -5.76
N ASP A 37 -19.00 18.57 -4.48
CA ASP A 37 -18.44 17.65 -3.48
C ASP A 37 -18.77 16.18 -3.81
N GLY A 38 -19.93 15.92 -4.43
CA GLY A 38 -20.33 14.58 -4.88
C GLY A 38 -19.42 14.04 -5.99
N SER A 39 -19.11 14.86 -7.00
CA SER A 39 -18.21 14.44 -8.08
C SER A 39 -16.80 14.15 -7.58
N ALA A 40 -16.30 14.93 -6.62
CA ALA A 40 -15.02 14.67 -5.99
C ALA A 40 -15.05 13.41 -5.11
N LEU A 41 -16.15 13.17 -4.40
CA LEU A 41 -16.34 11.93 -3.64
C LEU A 41 -16.32 10.71 -4.57
N ASP A 42 -17.10 10.73 -5.66
CA ASP A 42 -17.16 9.62 -6.63
C ASP A 42 -15.75 9.24 -7.15
N LEU A 43 -14.89 10.23 -7.42
CA LEU A 43 -13.51 9.99 -7.82
C LEU A 43 -12.66 9.41 -6.69
N VAL A 44 -12.79 9.91 -5.45
CA VAL A 44 -12.07 9.34 -4.30
C VAL A 44 -12.49 7.89 -4.05
N GLU A 45 -13.77 7.57 -4.21
CA GLU A 45 -14.26 6.18 -4.12
C GLU A 45 -13.73 5.31 -5.26
N SER A 46 -13.67 5.86 -6.47
CA SER A 46 -13.12 5.19 -7.65
C SER A 46 -11.63 4.89 -7.49
N GLU A 47 -10.81 5.85 -7.04
CA GLU A 47 -9.39 5.63 -6.72
C GLU A 47 -9.22 4.51 -5.69
N PHE A 48 -10.05 4.52 -4.64
CA PHE A 48 -9.97 3.47 -3.64
C PHE A 48 -10.30 2.09 -4.21
N THR A 49 -11.32 2.02 -5.05
CA THR A 49 -11.84 0.77 -5.61
C THR A 49 -10.94 0.20 -6.69
N ASN A 50 -10.33 1.06 -7.51
CA ASN A 50 -9.57 0.64 -8.69
C ASN A 50 -8.06 0.56 -8.44
N GLU A 51 -7.51 1.29 -7.46
CA GLU A 51 -6.07 1.33 -7.22
C GLU A 51 -5.72 0.77 -5.83
N ILE A 52 -6.31 1.36 -4.78
CA ILE A 52 -5.88 1.13 -3.40
C ILE A 52 -6.27 -0.28 -2.90
N LYS A 53 -7.53 -0.68 -3.13
CA LYS A 53 -8.06 -1.97 -2.71
C LYS A 53 -7.37 -3.12 -3.49
N PRO A 54 -7.28 -3.07 -4.83
CA PRO A 54 -6.53 -4.04 -5.62
C PRO A 54 -5.09 -4.25 -5.16
N ALA A 55 -4.35 -3.17 -4.87
CA ALA A 55 -2.97 -3.27 -4.38
C ALA A 55 -2.87 -4.16 -3.12
N PHE A 56 -3.79 -3.94 -2.19
CA PHE A 56 -3.82 -4.67 -0.94
C PHE A 56 -4.33 -6.11 -1.10
N GLU A 57 -5.18 -6.36 -2.09
CA GLU A 57 -5.66 -7.71 -2.43
C GLU A 57 -4.56 -8.57 -3.03
N VAL A 58 -3.72 -8.01 -3.92
CA VAL A 58 -2.51 -8.70 -4.41
C VAL A 58 -1.58 -9.05 -3.25
N PHE A 59 -1.31 -8.10 -2.36
CA PHE A 59 -0.50 -8.33 -1.17
C PHE A 59 -1.05 -9.49 -0.30
N LYS A 60 -2.37 -9.49 -0.05
CA LYS A 60 -3.03 -10.54 0.73
C LYS A 60 -2.94 -11.91 0.04
N ALA A 61 -3.14 -11.95 -1.28
CA ALA A 61 -3.05 -13.16 -2.08
C ALA A 61 -1.66 -13.80 -1.99
N VAL A 62 -0.58 -13.02 -2.18
CA VAL A 62 0.79 -13.53 -2.03
C VAL A 62 1.03 -14.04 -0.61
N LYS A 63 0.64 -13.27 0.40
CA LYS A 63 0.82 -13.65 1.80
C LYS A 63 0.12 -14.97 2.14
N ASP A 64 -1.09 -15.19 1.63
CA ASP A 64 -1.85 -16.42 1.87
C ASP A 64 -1.35 -17.59 1.02
N ALA A 65 -0.86 -17.32 -0.20
CA ALA A 65 -0.23 -18.31 -1.05
C ALA A 65 1.00 -18.94 -0.38
N PHE A 66 1.81 -18.15 0.33
CA PHE A 66 3.03 -18.62 1.01
C PHE A 66 2.86 -18.83 2.53
N HIS A 67 1.62 -19.01 3.00
CA HIS A 67 1.37 -19.34 4.39
C HIS A 67 1.73 -20.81 4.69
N PRO A 68 2.29 -21.15 5.86
CA PRO A 68 2.61 -22.54 6.21
C PRO A 68 1.40 -23.50 6.20
N ASP A 69 0.18 -23.00 6.43
CA ASP A 69 -1.05 -23.81 6.34
C ASP A 69 -1.58 -23.97 4.91
N ASN A 70 -0.98 -23.32 3.91
CA ASN A 70 -1.31 -23.51 2.51
C ASN A 70 -0.52 -24.71 1.97
N GLU A 71 -1.18 -25.83 1.63
CA GLU A 71 -0.50 -27.03 1.15
C GLU A 71 0.29 -26.81 -0.15
N ASP A 72 -0.25 -26.02 -1.08
CA ASP A 72 0.43 -25.72 -2.36
C ASP A 72 1.59 -24.76 -2.16
N GLY A 73 1.39 -23.75 -1.30
CA GLY A 73 2.44 -22.84 -0.85
C GLY A 73 3.59 -23.53 -0.15
N TYR A 74 3.28 -24.44 0.76
CA TYR A 74 4.24 -25.20 1.55
C TYR A 74 5.20 -26.03 0.69
N ARG A 75 4.75 -26.49 -0.49
CA ARG A 75 5.61 -27.18 -1.47
C ARG A 75 6.77 -26.32 -1.97
N THR A 76 6.67 -24.99 -1.86
CA THR A 76 7.75 -24.10 -2.25
C THR A 76 8.89 -24.09 -1.23
N GLU A 77 8.61 -24.46 0.02
CA GLU A 77 9.46 -24.26 1.20
C GLU A 77 9.82 -22.78 1.47
N TYR A 78 9.26 -21.84 0.72
CA TYR A 78 9.32 -20.42 1.00
C TYR A 78 8.20 -20.05 1.97
N GLU A 79 8.54 -19.26 2.98
CA GLU A 79 7.61 -18.71 3.95
C GLU A 79 7.73 -17.18 3.97
N VAL A 80 6.63 -16.51 4.30
CA VAL A 80 6.65 -15.05 4.52
C VAL A 80 7.51 -14.74 5.74
N SER A 81 8.67 -14.12 5.51
CA SER A 81 9.53 -13.63 6.59
C SER A 81 9.05 -12.28 7.10
N PHE A 82 8.90 -11.29 6.21
CA PHE A 82 8.51 -9.92 6.57
C PHE A 82 7.66 -9.25 5.51
N THR A 83 6.88 -8.26 5.95
CA THR A 83 6.34 -7.16 5.16
C THR A 83 7.30 -5.98 5.19
N ASP A 84 7.37 -5.24 4.09
CA ASP A 84 8.17 -4.02 3.97
C ASP A 84 9.66 -4.18 4.37
N PRO A 85 10.38 -5.20 3.84
CA PRO A 85 11.69 -5.62 4.35
C PRO A 85 12.79 -4.56 4.28
N LEU A 86 12.61 -3.52 3.45
CA LEU A 86 13.62 -2.50 3.18
C LEU A 86 13.18 -1.09 3.61
N CYS A 87 12.14 -0.98 4.43
CA CYS A 87 11.54 0.30 4.83
C CYS A 87 12.47 1.26 5.58
N GLU A 88 13.57 0.77 6.17
CA GLU A 88 14.59 1.62 6.81
C GLU A 88 15.52 2.31 5.82
N ILE A 89 15.76 1.68 4.66
CA ILE A 89 16.76 2.11 3.69
C ILE A 89 16.11 2.96 2.61
N SER A 90 14.92 2.57 2.16
CA SER A 90 14.17 3.29 1.15
C SER A 90 12.67 3.24 1.44
N PRO A 91 11.94 4.33 1.14
CA PRO A 91 10.50 4.37 1.32
C PRO A 91 9.76 3.37 0.44
N ASN A 92 10.34 2.79 -0.64
CA ASN A 92 9.57 1.92 -1.53
C ASN A 92 10.25 0.82 -2.38
N PRO A 93 10.97 -0.18 -1.80
CA PRO A 93 11.57 -1.21 -2.64
C PRO A 93 10.68 -2.44 -2.87
N ALA A 94 10.21 -3.08 -1.79
CA ALA A 94 9.48 -4.35 -1.86
C ALA A 94 8.40 -4.43 -0.76
N ASP A 95 7.33 -5.19 -1.03
CA ASP A 95 6.19 -5.36 -0.14
C ASP A 95 6.33 -6.58 0.77
N LEU A 96 6.91 -7.67 0.26
CA LEU A 96 7.13 -8.90 1.02
C LEU A 96 8.54 -9.44 0.78
N LEU A 97 9.11 -10.04 1.82
CA LEU A 97 10.26 -10.93 1.73
C LEU A 97 9.81 -12.35 2.04
N LEU A 98 9.95 -13.23 1.07
CA LEU A 98 9.80 -14.68 1.25
C LEU A 98 11.18 -15.30 1.43
N THR A 99 11.27 -16.32 2.28
CA THR A 99 12.53 -17.00 2.56
C THR A 99 12.36 -18.50 2.58
N GLU A 100 13.25 -19.20 1.88
CA GLU A 100 13.51 -20.63 2.09
C GLU A 100 14.87 -20.76 2.74
N THR A 101 14.99 -21.61 3.76
CA THR A 101 16.28 -21.79 4.42
C THR A 101 16.63 -23.25 4.64
N ASN A 102 17.91 -23.56 4.47
CA ASN A 102 18.47 -24.87 4.77
C ASN A 102 19.48 -24.77 5.93
N ARG A 103 20.32 -25.80 6.13
CA ARG A 103 21.29 -25.86 7.25
C ARG A 103 22.41 -24.83 7.16
N ARG A 104 22.69 -24.26 5.99
CA ARG A 104 23.84 -23.35 5.78
C ARG A 104 23.49 -22.12 4.96
N GLU A 105 22.43 -22.20 4.18
CA GLU A 105 22.08 -21.20 3.19
C GLU A 105 20.65 -20.73 3.40
N ALA A 106 20.40 -19.50 2.96
CA ALA A 106 19.08 -18.91 2.81
C ALA A 106 18.88 -18.45 1.37
N ASN A 107 17.71 -18.69 0.83
CA ASN A 107 17.26 -18.14 -0.44
C ASN A 107 16.23 -17.05 -0.14
N LEU A 108 16.43 -15.87 -0.72
CA LEU A 108 15.61 -14.69 -0.50
C LEU A 108 14.77 -14.44 -1.74
N CYS A 109 13.50 -14.08 -1.58
CA CYS A 109 12.63 -13.69 -2.67
C CYS A 109 11.89 -12.41 -2.32
N PHE A 110 12.22 -11.31 -3.02
CA PHE A 110 11.59 -10.01 -2.86
C PHE A 110 10.38 -9.92 -3.78
N VAL A 111 9.23 -9.56 -3.22
CA VAL A 111 7.98 -9.42 -3.97
C VAL A 111 7.51 -7.98 -3.96
N VAL A 112 7.17 -7.47 -5.14
CA VAL A 112 6.52 -6.17 -5.36
C VAL A 112 5.11 -6.41 -5.88
N CYS A 113 4.12 -5.85 -5.20
CA CYS A 113 2.70 -5.93 -5.54
C CYS A 113 2.31 -4.72 -6.39
N GLU A 114 2.04 -4.96 -7.68
CA GLU A 114 1.69 -3.95 -8.68
C GLU A 114 0.30 -4.25 -9.22
N PRO A 115 -0.79 -3.73 -8.63
CA PRO A 115 -2.13 -4.13 -9.01
C PRO A 115 -2.53 -3.71 -10.43
N SER A 116 -1.82 -2.77 -11.06
CA SER A 116 -2.14 -2.28 -12.41
C SER A 116 -0.95 -2.36 -13.35
N GLY A 117 -1.23 -2.75 -14.60
CA GLY A 117 -0.27 -2.83 -15.69
C GLY A 117 0.00 -1.53 -16.42
N GLU A 118 -0.75 -0.45 -16.12
CA GLU A 118 -0.66 0.83 -16.83
C GLU A 118 0.77 1.42 -16.84
N ASN A 119 1.52 1.21 -15.76
CA ASN A 119 2.92 1.66 -15.60
C ASN A 119 3.91 0.49 -15.58
N SER A 120 3.63 -0.57 -16.34
CA SER A 120 4.48 -1.76 -16.39
C SER A 120 5.91 -1.50 -16.88
N ASP A 121 6.12 -0.42 -17.63
CA ASP A 121 7.44 0.07 -18.02
C ASP A 121 8.31 0.50 -16.82
N LEU A 122 7.71 0.85 -15.69
CA LEU A 122 8.41 1.21 -14.46
C LEU A 122 8.76 0.00 -13.57
N TRP A 123 8.14 -1.18 -13.79
CA TRP A 123 8.37 -2.35 -12.94
C TRP A 123 9.85 -2.77 -12.89
N PRO A 124 10.60 -2.87 -14.01
CA PRO A 124 12.02 -3.20 -13.96
C PRO A 124 12.84 -2.15 -13.20
N THR A 125 12.47 -0.86 -13.30
CA THR A 125 13.14 0.22 -12.58
C THR A 125 13.00 0.02 -11.07
N ARG A 126 11.79 -0.27 -10.59
CA ARG A 126 11.53 -0.54 -9.17
C ARG A 126 12.28 -1.78 -8.67
N ILE A 127 12.30 -2.85 -9.47
CA ILE A 127 13.05 -4.07 -9.14
C ILE A 127 14.56 -3.78 -9.05
N ASN A 128 15.12 -2.98 -9.95
CA ASN A 128 16.53 -2.60 -9.87
C ASN A 128 16.85 -1.73 -8.64
N GLU A 129 15.91 -0.91 -8.16
CA GLU A 129 16.10 -0.21 -6.88
C GLU A 129 16.30 -1.22 -5.74
N ILE A 130 15.52 -2.31 -5.72
CA ILE A 130 15.70 -3.40 -4.76
C ILE A 130 17.07 -4.07 -4.95
N VAL A 131 17.44 -4.42 -6.18
CA VAL A 131 18.75 -5.05 -6.48
C VAL A 131 19.90 -4.20 -5.94
N ASN A 132 19.86 -2.89 -6.21
CA ASN A 132 20.89 -1.95 -5.77
C ASN A 132 20.94 -1.82 -4.24
N ILE A 133 19.80 -1.92 -3.55
CA ILE A 133 19.74 -1.89 -2.09
C ILE A 133 20.25 -3.21 -1.52
N VAL A 134 19.79 -4.35 -2.03
CA VAL A 134 20.16 -5.68 -1.52
C VAL A 134 21.65 -5.93 -1.67
N GLY A 135 22.25 -5.52 -2.79
CA GLY A 135 23.68 -5.60 -3.02
C GLY A 135 24.48 -4.80 -1.98
N GLY A 136 25.03 -5.48 -0.98
CA GLY A 136 25.78 -4.88 0.12
C GLY A 136 25.06 -4.86 1.48
N HIS A 137 23.79 -5.28 1.56
CA HIS A 137 23.02 -5.38 2.81
C HIS A 137 22.55 -6.81 3.12
N GLU A 138 23.11 -7.82 2.46
CA GLU A 138 22.69 -9.23 2.60
C GLU A 138 22.85 -9.75 4.04
N THR A 139 23.92 -9.33 4.73
CA THR A 139 24.16 -9.74 6.13
C THR A 139 23.12 -9.14 7.08
N GLU A 140 22.73 -7.89 6.86
CA GLU A 140 21.71 -7.22 7.68
C GLU A 140 20.34 -7.87 7.48
N LEU A 141 20.00 -8.21 6.23
CA LEU A 141 18.78 -8.95 5.90
C LEU A 141 18.73 -10.33 6.58
N LEU A 142 19.84 -11.06 6.59
CA LEU A 142 19.96 -12.33 7.31
C LEU A 142 19.81 -12.17 8.82
N GLU A 143 20.37 -11.11 9.40
CA GLU A 143 20.21 -10.80 10.82
C GLU A 143 18.75 -10.51 11.17
N GLN A 144 18.06 -9.74 10.33
CA GLN A 144 16.64 -9.42 10.50
C GLN A 144 15.80 -10.70 10.55
N ILE A 145 15.98 -11.64 9.61
CA ILE A 145 15.25 -12.93 9.58
C ILE A 145 15.73 -13.96 10.62
N GLY A 146 16.68 -13.60 11.50
CA GLY A 146 17.19 -14.50 12.54
C GLY A 146 18.09 -15.62 12.01
N HIS A 147 18.74 -15.41 10.87
CA HIS A 147 19.62 -16.36 10.19
C HIS A 147 21.01 -15.78 9.89
N SER A 148 21.55 -14.97 10.80
CA SER A 148 22.89 -14.37 10.70
C SER A 148 24.04 -15.38 10.63
N ASP A 149 23.76 -16.66 10.88
CA ASP A 149 24.70 -17.78 10.78
C ASP A 149 24.74 -18.44 9.39
N LYS A 150 23.87 -18.01 8.46
CA LYS A 150 23.75 -18.58 7.10
C LYS A 150 24.39 -17.68 6.05
N GLU A 151 24.58 -18.21 4.85
CA GLU A 151 24.97 -17.45 3.66
C GLU A 151 23.77 -17.29 2.71
N VAL A 152 23.66 -16.15 2.03
CA VAL A 152 22.66 -15.98 0.96
C VAL A 152 23.10 -16.79 -0.25
N ASN A 153 22.28 -17.74 -0.69
CA ASN A 153 22.57 -18.58 -1.85
C ASN A 153 21.95 -18.02 -3.15
N HIS A 154 20.71 -17.56 -3.08
CA HIS A 154 19.99 -16.99 -4.23
C HIS A 154 19.11 -15.82 -3.80
N VAL A 155 18.96 -14.82 -4.69
CA VAL A 155 18.01 -13.72 -4.53
C VAL A 155 17.09 -13.68 -5.74
N GLN A 156 15.80 -13.91 -5.53
CA GLN A 156 14.74 -13.81 -6.55
C GLN A 156 14.01 -12.48 -6.42
N TYR A 157 13.59 -11.92 -7.56
CA TYR A 157 12.70 -10.77 -7.61
C TYR A 157 11.41 -11.11 -8.35
N LEU A 158 10.26 -10.84 -7.73
CA LEU A 158 8.94 -11.06 -8.29
C LEU A 158 8.15 -9.76 -8.35
N THR A 159 7.55 -9.46 -9.49
CA THR A 159 6.40 -8.55 -9.57
C THR A 159 5.14 -9.40 -9.60
N VAL A 160 4.17 -9.09 -8.74
CA VAL A 160 2.87 -9.74 -8.72
C VAL A 160 1.79 -8.72 -9.07
N THR A 161 0.95 -9.06 -10.03
CA THR A 161 -0.11 -8.16 -10.54
C THR A 161 -1.44 -8.90 -10.64
N LEU A 162 -2.53 -8.17 -10.89
CA LEU A 162 -3.80 -8.79 -11.24
C LEU A 162 -3.73 -9.38 -12.65
N LYS A 163 -4.38 -10.50 -12.87
CA LYS A 163 -4.33 -11.20 -14.15
C LYS A 163 -4.92 -10.39 -15.30
N GLU A 164 -6.02 -9.68 -15.08
CA GLU A 164 -6.61 -8.79 -16.11
C GLU A 164 -5.73 -7.57 -16.40
N GLU A 165 -4.90 -7.18 -15.42
CA GLU A 165 -3.98 -6.05 -15.51
C GLU A 165 -2.59 -6.47 -16.04
N TYR A 166 -2.37 -7.76 -16.28
CA TYR A 166 -1.14 -8.22 -16.91
C TYR A 166 -1.04 -7.65 -18.33
N PRO A 167 -0.05 -6.79 -18.61
CA PRO A 167 0.00 -6.09 -19.89
C PRO A 167 0.28 -7.05 -21.03
N ASP A 168 -0.36 -6.83 -22.19
CA ASP A 168 -0.03 -7.52 -23.46
C ASP A 168 1.29 -7.00 -24.08
N VAL A 169 2.20 -6.54 -23.22
CA VAL A 169 3.56 -6.16 -23.59
C VAL A 169 4.37 -7.44 -23.60
N GLN A 170 5.01 -7.75 -24.74
CA GLN A 170 5.92 -8.90 -24.78
C GLN A 170 6.98 -8.72 -23.69
N PHE A 171 7.02 -9.64 -22.72
CA PHE A 171 7.96 -9.66 -21.59
C PHE A 171 9.41 -9.31 -21.99
N ARG A 172 9.82 -9.69 -23.21
CA ARG A 172 11.10 -9.31 -23.81
C ARG A 172 11.44 -7.83 -23.73
N HIS A 173 10.45 -6.92 -23.76
CA HIS A 173 10.69 -5.48 -23.63
C HIS A 173 11.01 -5.10 -22.18
N LEU A 174 10.31 -5.71 -21.21
CA LEU A 174 10.59 -5.53 -19.78
C LEU A 174 11.93 -6.16 -19.39
N GLN A 175 12.27 -7.31 -19.99
CA GLN A 175 13.51 -8.04 -19.72
C GLN A 175 14.77 -7.23 -20.00
N HIS A 176 14.77 -6.31 -20.97
CA HIS A 176 15.96 -5.50 -21.28
C HIS A 176 16.36 -4.54 -20.14
N GLY A 177 15.43 -4.22 -19.25
CA GLY A 177 15.66 -3.37 -18.09
C GLY A 177 15.65 -4.12 -16.76
N ALA A 178 15.40 -5.43 -16.74
CA ALA A 178 15.26 -6.20 -15.50
C ALA A 178 16.53 -6.99 -15.15
N PRO A 179 16.75 -7.36 -13.87
CA PRO A 179 17.80 -8.30 -13.50
C PRO A 179 17.51 -9.71 -14.04
N ASP A 180 18.53 -10.58 -14.04
CA ASP A 180 18.42 -11.93 -14.61
C ASP A 180 17.43 -12.81 -13.83
N GLU A 181 17.36 -12.64 -12.50
CA GLU A 181 16.50 -13.37 -11.56
C GLU A 181 15.15 -12.66 -11.33
N TYR A 182 14.55 -12.10 -12.40
CA TYR A 182 13.26 -11.42 -12.38
C TYR A 182 12.15 -12.24 -13.04
N ALA A 183 11.01 -12.36 -12.36
CA ALA A 183 9.81 -12.94 -12.92
C ALA A 183 8.54 -12.16 -12.56
N ILE A 184 7.51 -12.37 -13.37
CA ILE A 184 6.17 -11.82 -13.18
C ILE A 184 5.22 -12.97 -12.82
N CYS A 185 4.42 -12.74 -11.80
CA CYS A 185 3.32 -13.62 -11.43
C CYS A 185 2.00 -12.84 -11.45
N THR A 186 0.90 -13.55 -11.60
CA THR A 186 -0.44 -12.98 -11.52
C THR A 186 -1.28 -13.66 -10.45
N VAL A 187 -2.22 -12.91 -9.90
CA VAL A 187 -3.30 -13.41 -9.05
C VAL A 187 -4.64 -13.08 -9.70
N ASP A 188 -5.69 -13.81 -9.34
CA ASP A 188 -7.04 -13.55 -9.85
C ASP A 188 -7.63 -12.25 -9.27
N ASP A 189 -8.55 -11.64 -10.02
CA ASP A 189 -8.94 -10.22 -9.85
C ASP A 189 -9.75 -9.92 -8.58
N ASP A 190 -10.20 -10.93 -7.85
CA ASP A 190 -10.94 -10.79 -6.59
C ASP A 190 -10.34 -11.66 -5.49
N TYR A 191 -9.85 -11.04 -4.40
CA TYR A 191 -9.38 -11.77 -3.22
C TYR A 191 -10.54 -12.08 -2.22
N GLU A 192 -11.61 -11.28 -2.21
CA GLU A 192 -12.80 -11.53 -1.38
C GLU A 192 -14.02 -11.83 -2.27
N PRO A 193 -14.61 -13.04 -2.24
CA PRO A 193 -15.89 -13.27 -2.90
C PRO A 193 -16.94 -12.36 -2.26
N GLU A 194 -17.63 -11.55 -3.05
CA GLU A 194 -18.90 -10.99 -2.59
C GLU A 194 -19.84 -12.16 -2.25
N ASP A 195 -20.45 -12.14 -1.07
CA ASP A 195 -21.35 -13.18 -0.57
C ASP A 195 -22.43 -13.50 -1.64
N GLY A 196 -22.20 -14.53 -2.45
CA GLY A 196 -23.17 -15.04 -3.42
C GLY A 196 -22.73 -15.19 -4.87
N GLU A 197 -21.51 -14.82 -5.28
CA GLU A 197 -21.07 -15.03 -6.67
C GLU A 197 -20.00 -16.12 -6.84
N ASP A 198 -20.34 -17.05 -7.74
CA ASP A 198 -19.58 -18.12 -8.40
C ASP A 198 -18.58 -18.97 -7.60
N ALA A 199 -19.04 -20.17 -7.25
CA ALA A 199 -18.23 -21.29 -6.76
C ALA A 199 -17.16 -21.80 -7.77
N GLU A 200 -17.03 -21.19 -8.95
CA GLU A 200 -16.11 -21.59 -10.03
C GLU A 200 -14.88 -20.68 -10.20
N LYS A 201 -14.74 -19.57 -9.43
CA LYS A 201 -13.50 -18.76 -9.47
C LYS A 201 -12.33 -19.53 -8.85
N GLU A 202 -11.26 -19.70 -9.63
CA GLU A 202 -9.93 -20.10 -9.17
C GLU A 202 -9.30 -18.91 -8.43
N TYR A 203 -8.59 -19.17 -7.33
CA TYR A 203 -7.83 -18.17 -6.59
C TYR A 203 -6.38 -18.64 -6.57
N VAL A 204 -5.65 -18.37 -7.64
CA VAL A 204 -4.37 -19.01 -7.92
C VAL A 204 -3.29 -18.00 -8.23
N LEU A 205 -2.20 -18.05 -7.47
CA LEU A 205 -0.98 -17.32 -7.79
C LEU A 205 -0.21 -18.13 -8.83
N ARG A 206 0.02 -17.55 -10.02
CA ARG A 206 0.68 -18.22 -11.14
C ARG A 206 1.86 -17.43 -11.67
N TYR A 207 2.91 -18.15 -12.04
CA TYR A 207 3.99 -17.60 -12.85
C TYR A 207 3.52 -17.37 -14.29
N GLU A 208 3.81 -16.20 -14.84
CA GLU A 208 3.46 -15.84 -16.22
C GLU A 208 4.70 -15.75 -17.12
N ASP A 209 5.74 -15.02 -16.68
CA ASP A 209 6.90 -14.73 -17.52
C ASP A 209 8.17 -14.44 -16.71
N GLY A 210 9.33 -14.51 -17.36
CA GLY A 210 10.65 -14.22 -16.78
C GLY A 210 11.41 -15.44 -16.29
N THR A 211 12.29 -15.25 -15.31
CA THR A 211 13.20 -16.30 -14.83
C THR A 211 13.01 -16.49 -13.32
N ILE A 212 12.70 -17.73 -12.94
CA ILE A 212 12.82 -18.18 -11.56
C ILE A 212 13.88 -19.28 -11.53
N GLU A 213 15.05 -19.00 -10.95
CA GLU A 213 16.16 -19.94 -10.94
C GLU A 213 15.89 -21.10 -9.96
N HIS A 214 15.30 -20.81 -8.82
CA HIS A 214 15.11 -21.79 -7.75
C HIS A 214 13.94 -22.74 -8.05
N GLY A 215 14.24 -24.00 -8.34
CA GLY A 215 13.24 -24.99 -8.77
C GLY A 215 12.09 -25.24 -7.78
N LYS A 216 12.33 -25.10 -6.46
CA LYS A 216 11.24 -25.23 -5.47
C LYS A 216 10.26 -24.06 -5.53
N LEU A 217 10.68 -22.89 -6.01
CA LEU A 217 9.80 -21.74 -6.19
C LEU A 217 9.13 -21.81 -7.57
N HIS A 218 9.90 -22.10 -8.62
CA HIS A 218 9.41 -22.13 -10.00
C HIS A 218 8.32 -23.20 -10.23
N SER A 219 8.54 -24.44 -9.76
CA SER A 219 7.61 -25.54 -10.08
C SER A 219 6.21 -25.32 -9.50
N PRO A 220 6.02 -24.98 -8.21
CA PRO A 220 4.69 -24.72 -7.68
C PRO A 220 4.04 -23.47 -8.27
N LEU A 221 4.80 -22.39 -8.53
CA LEU A 221 4.25 -21.20 -9.19
C LEU A 221 3.82 -21.47 -10.65
N SER A 222 4.51 -22.37 -11.35
CA SER A 222 4.13 -22.81 -12.70
C SER A 222 2.88 -23.70 -12.69
N ASP A 223 2.75 -24.57 -11.68
CA ASP A 223 1.56 -25.38 -11.46
C ASP A 223 0.35 -24.50 -11.04
N GLY A 224 0.64 -23.41 -10.35
CA GLY A 224 -0.31 -22.52 -9.69
C GLY A 224 -0.48 -22.87 -8.21
N ILE A 225 -0.47 -21.86 -7.35
CA ILE A 225 -0.68 -21.99 -5.90
C ILE A 225 -2.09 -21.52 -5.56
N ASP A 226 -2.98 -22.45 -5.19
CA ASP A 226 -4.32 -22.10 -4.71
C ASP A 226 -4.23 -21.43 -3.33
N TYR A 227 -4.69 -20.19 -3.22
CA TYR A 227 -4.69 -19.41 -1.97
C TYR A 227 -6.08 -19.22 -1.37
N LYS A 228 -7.12 -19.90 -1.88
CA LYS A 228 -8.52 -19.72 -1.45
C LYS A 228 -8.76 -20.08 0.01
N GLU A 229 -8.25 -21.23 0.43
CA GLU A 229 -8.54 -21.82 1.74
C GLU A 229 -7.54 -21.39 2.82
N ALA A 230 -6.42 -20.78 2.42
CA ALA A 230 -5.43 -20.24 3.32
C ALA A 230 -5.83 -18.82 3.74
N LYS A 231 -5.88 -18.57 5.06
CA LYS A 231 -5.98 -17.22 5.61
C LYS A 231 -4.85 -17.06 6.60
N ASN A 232 -3.75 -16.44 6.17
CA ASN A 232 -2.63 -16.12 7.04
C ASN A 232 -3.12 -15.11 8.08
N ARG A 233 -3.27 -15.57 9.33
CA ARG A 233 -3.70 -14.74 10.46
C ARG A 233 -2.52 -14.14 11.22
N ASP A 234 -1.30 -14.48 10.85
CA ASP A 234 -0.10 -14.01 11.54
C ASP A 234 0.42 -12.70 10.94
N VAL A 235 0.08 -12.41 9.68
CA VAL A 235 0.37 -11.14 9.01
C VAL A 235 -0.93 -10.52 8.51
N TYR A 236 -1.45 -9.51 9.20
CA TYR A 236 -2.70 -8.85 8.79
C TYR A 236 -2.47 -7.62 7.92
N LEU A 237 -1.37 -6.89 8.14
CA LEU A 237 -1.09 -5.61 7.48
C LEU A 237 0.37 -5.52 7.03
N SER A 238 0.57 -4.91 5.85
CA SER A 238 1.83 -4.23 5.54
C SER A 238 1.91 -2.94 6.36
N LEU A 239 3.12 -2.52 6.74
CA LEU A 239 3.36 -1.25 7.41
C LEU A 239 2.87 -0.06 6.55
N LYS A 240 3.01 -0.18 5.23
CA LYS A 240 2.58 0.81 4.24
C LYS A 240 1.17 0.60 3.76
N ALA A 241 0.43 -0.36 4.32
CA ALA A 241 -0.96 -0.57 3.98
C ALA A 241 -1.73 0.77 4.03
N PRO A 242 -2.62 1.02 3.06
CA PRO A 242 -3.32 2.30 2.93
C PRO A 242 -3.96 2.73 4.25
N PRO A 243 -3.98 4.04 4.59
CA PRO A 243 -4.48 4.49 5.90
C PRO A 243 -5.89 4.02 6.23
N ILE A 244 -6.76 3.91 5.23
CA ILE A 244 -8.12 3.36 5.38
C ILE A 244 -8.07 1.95 5.95
N ILE A 245 -7.32 1.06 5.31
CA ILE A 245 -7.20 -0.35 5.68
C ILE A 245 -6.51 -0.48 7.04
N SER A 246 -5.38 0.22 7.23
CA SER A 246 -4.61 0.18 8.48
C SER A 246 -5.45 0.63 9.68
N LEU A 247 -6.21 1.72 9.55
CA LEU A 247 -7.09 2.22 10.61
C LEU A 247 -8.27 1.28 10.85
N GLN A 248 -8.86 0.72 9.79
CA GLN A 248 -9.96 -0.24 9.90
C GLN A 248 -9.56 -1.46 10.73
N GLU A 249 -8.47 -2.14 10.36
CA GLU A 249 -8.06 -3.39 11.03
C GLU A 249 -7.50 -3.14 12.44
N THR A 250 -6.73 -2.07 12.61
CA THR A 250 -6.14 -1.73 13.92
C THR A 250 -7.23 -1.34 14.91
N LEU A 251 -8.11 -0.40 14.56
CA LEU A 251 -9.18 0.02 15.47
C LEU A 251 -10.20 -1.09 15.67
N MET A 252 -10.56 -1.84 14.63
CA MET A 252 -11.51 -2.95 14.79
C MET A 252 -10.98 -3.99 15.78
N SER A 253 -9.74 -4.44 15.61
CA SER A 253 -9.24 -5.50 16.48
C SER A 253 -8.89 -5.00 17.89
N LEU A 254 -8.34 -3.78 18.03
CA LEU A 254 -8.14 -3.13 19.34
C LEU A 254 -9.46 -3.03 20.12
N LEU A 255 -10.49 -2.49 19.48
CA LEU A 255 -11.74 -2.18 20.14
C LEU A 255 -12.59 -3.44 20.40
N THR A 256 -12.46 -4.47 19.56
CA THR A 256 -13.06 -5.78 19.81
C THR A 256 -12.39 -6.46 21.00
N GLU A 257 -11.07 -6.39 21.10
CA GLU A 257 -10.30 -6.99 22.20
C GLU A 257 -10.61 -6.31 23.55
N GLN A 258 -10.63 -4.98 23.59
CA GLN A 258 -10.81 -4.23 24.84
C GLN A 258 -12.27 -4.20 25.33
N HIS A 259 -13.25 -4.17 24.43
CA HIS A 259 -14.66 -3.89 24.78
C HIS A 259 -15.65 -4.96 24.30
N GLY A 260 -15.20 -5.95 23.54
CA GLY A 260 -16.09 -6.89 22.86
C GLY A 260 -17.05 -6.20 21.87
N GLU A 261 -18.24 -6.79 21.72
CA GLU A 261 -19.29 -6.28 20.81
C GLU A 261 -20.19 -5.22 21.47
N VAL A 262 -19.88 -4.77 22.69
CA VAL A 262 -20.74 -3.83 23.44
C VAL A 262 -20.55 -2.39 22.94
N ASP A 263 -21.63 -1.62 22.90
CA ASP A 263 -21.64 -0.22 22.49
C ASP A 263 -21.43 0.69 23.72
N GLU A 264 -20.18 0.85 24.12
CA GLU A 264 -19.71 1.79 25.16
C GLU A 264 -18.75 2.81 24.54
N PRO A 265 -18.47 3.97 25.18
CA PRO A 265 -17.44 4.88 24.71
C PRO A 265 -16.12 4.11 24.53
N ARG A 266 -15.72 3.97 23.27
CA ARG A 266 -14.56 3.15 22.85
C ARG A 266 -13.31 4.00 22.92
N GLU A 267 -12.73 4.03 24.11
CA GLU A 267 -11.59 4.87 24.45
C GLU A 267 -10.32 4.07 24.68
N PHE A 268 -9.19 4.58 24.17
CA PHE A 268 -7.91 3.89 24.20
C PHE A 268 -6.75 4.89 24.30
N ASN A 269 -5.60 4.38 24.74
CA ASN A 269 -4.35 5.15 24.77
C ASN A 269 -3.58 5.03 23.46
N ARG A 270 -2.70 6.00 23.18
CA ARG A 270 -1.75 5.91 22.07
C ARG A 270 -0.98 4.59 22.09
N ASP A 271 -0.53 4.18 23.26
CA ASP A 271 0.25 2.95 23.43
C ASP A 271 -0.57 1.70 23.13
N ASP A 272 -1.87 1.69 23.45
CA ASP A 272 -2.77 0.58 23.11
C ASP A 272 -2.90 0.44 21.58
N PHE A 273 -3.07 1.57 20.87
CA PHE A 273 -3.12 1.59 19.41
C PHE A 273 -1.81 1.14 18.78
N LEU A 274 -0.68 1.67 19.27
CA LEU A 274 0.65 1.32 18.77
C LEU A 274 0.94 -0.17 18.94
N ASN A 275 0.66 -0.74 20.12
CA ASN A 275 0.85 -2.16 20.38
C ASN A 275 -0.02 -3.01 19.46
N ARG A 276 -1.30 -2.64 19.31
CA ARG A 276 -2.18 -3.38 18.40
C ARG A 276 -1.72 -3.29 16.95
N PHE A 277 -1.30 -2.13 16.48
CA PHE A 277 -0.77 -1.97 15.12
C PHE A 277 0.49 -2.83 14.90
N ARG A 278 1.37 -2.89 15.90
CA ARG A 278 2.56 -3.76 15.89
C ARG A 278 2.19 -5.23 15.80
N ASP A 279 1.17 -5.67 16.55
CA ASP A 279 0.72 -7.06 16.54
C ASP A 279 0.11 -7.49 15.20
N LEU A 280 -0.34 -6.54 14.37
CA LEU A 280 -0.91 -6.81 13.04
C LEU A 280 0.13 -6.78 11.91
N CYS A 281 1.32 -6.23 12.15
CA CYS A 281 2.36 -6.02 11.15
C CYS A 281 3.61 -6.87 11.44
N LEU A 282 4.17 -7.51 10.42
CA LEU A 282 5.39 -8.28 10.55
C LEU A 282 6.55 -7.60 9.79
N VAL A 283 7.24 -6.65 10.40
CA VAL A 283 8.32 -5.90 9.73
C VAL A 283 9.72 -6.47 10.02
N GLY A 284 10.63 -6.35 9.04
CA GLY A 284 12.03 -6.80 9.11
C GLY A 284 12.94 -6.12 10.14
N PRO A 285 12.86 -4.78 10.32
CA PRO A 285 13.56 -4.06 11.37
C PRO A 285 13.55 -4.71 12.76
N VAL A 286 14.66 -4.61 13.49
CA VAL A 286 14.79 -5.07 14.89
C VAL A 286 15.21 -3.92 15.82
N GLY A 287 14.92 -4.05 17.12
CA GLY A 287 15.36 -3.08 18.14
C GLY A 287 14.79 -1.66 17.98
N GLU A 288 15.61 -0.64 18.22
CA GLU A 288 15.19 0.77 18.26
C GLU A 288 14.70 1.30 16.90
N GLN A 289 15.23 0.77 15.79
CA GLN A 289 14.81 1.18 14.45
C GLN A 289 13.38 0.70 14.18
N LYS A 290 13.07 -0.57 14.52
CA LYS A 290 11.70 -1.11 14.52
C LYS A 290 10.74 -0.22 15.29
N ASP A 291 11.14 0.17 16.51
CA ASP A 291 10.32 1.03 17.35
C ASP A 291 10.06 2.40 16.70
N THR A 292 11.07 2.99 16.09
CA THR A 292 10.97 4.30 15.43
C THR A 292 10.00 4.25 14.25
N VAL A 293 10.13 3.24 13.39
CA VAL A 293 9.27 3.05 12.21
C VAL A 293 7.80 2.89 12.62
N PHE A 294 7.52 2.02 13.60
CA PHE A 294 6.16 1.84 14.11
C PHE A 294 5.59 3.09 14.77
N ASN A 295 6.38 3.78 15.59
CA ASN A 295 5.93 5.01 16.24
C ASN A 295 5.55 6.07 15.21
N SER A 296 6.42 6.30 14.21
CA SER A 296 6.18 7.28 13.17
C SER A 296 4.92 6.98 12.37
N ARG A 297 4.74 5.71 11.96
CA ARG A 297 3.55 5.31 11.19
C ARG A 297 2.28 5.35 12.03
N ALA A 298 2.33 4.92 13.29
CA ALA A 298 1.17 5.00 14.18
C ALA A 298 0.74 6.45 14.44
N ASP A 299 1.69 7.36 14.64
CA ASP A 299 1.41 8.79 14.82
C ASP A 299 0.77 9.41 13.58
N GLU A 300 1.26 9.05 12.40
CA GLU A 300 0.66 9.46 11.12
C GLU A 300 -0.79 8.97 11.01
N LEU A 301 -1.04 7.69 11.28
CA LEU A 301 -2.38 7.09 11.23
C LEU A 301 -3.33 7.76 12.23
N LEU A 302 -2.87 7.99 13.46
CA LEU A 302 -3.66 8.69 14.48
C LEU A 302 -3.97 10.12 14.06
N GLU A 303 -3.03 10.85 13.44
CA GLU A 303 -3.31 12.18 12.91
C GLU A 303 -4.31 12.18 11.75
N ILE A 304 -4.21 11.22 10.83
CA ILE A 304 -5.22 11.04 9.77
C ILE A 304 -6.60 10.78 10.40
N ALA A 305 -6.65 9.93 11.42
CA ALA A 305 -7.89 9.59 12.11
C ALA A 305 -8.49 10.80 12.83
N LYS A 306 -7.68 11.64 13.48
CA LYS A 306 -8.14 12.91 14.09
C LYS A 306 -8.68 13.89 13.04
N LYS A 307 -7.90 14.14 11.98
CA LYS A 307 -8.28 15.09 10.91
C LYS A 307 -9.54 14.66 10.16
N SER A 308 -9.75 13.36 10.03
CA SER A 308 -10.94 12.78 9.40
C SER A 308 -12.13 12.67 10.38
N GLY A 309 -11.96 13.08 11.64
CA GLY A 309 -13.00 13.00 12.66
C GLY A 309 -13.34 11.57 13.09
N ILE A 310 -12.48 10.59 12.81
CA ILE A 310 -12.60 9.21 13.29
C ILE A 310 -12.36 9.16 14.79
N LEU A 311 -11.43 9.97 15.30
CA LEU A 311 -11.08 10.05 16.73
C LEU A 311 -11.35 11.46 17.28
N ILE A 312 -11.87 11.53 18.51
CA ILE A 312 -11.77 12.71 19.38
C ILE A 312 -10.54 12.53 20.28
N TYR A 313 -9.88 13.63 20.66
CA TYR A 313 -8.64 13.64 21.44
C TYR A 313 -8.57 14.85 22.39
N GLY A 314 -7.76 14.73 23.46
CA GLY A 314 -7.46 15.81 24.43
C GLY A 314 -8.47 15.98 25.56
N ASP A 315 -8.47 17.15 26.24
CA ASP A 315 -9.38 17.53 27.34
C ASP A 315 -10.82 17.81 26.86
N SER A 316 -11.34 16.98 25.96
CA SER A 316 -12.76 16.96 25.69
C SER A 316 -13.45 16.41 26.94
N ASP A 317 -14.50 17.08 27.42
CA ASP A 317 -15.37 16.58 28.50
C ASP A 317 -15.95 15.16 28.19
N ASP A 318 -15.76 14.69 26.95
CA ASP A 318 -16.23 13.41 26.42
C ASP A 318 -15.19 12.28 26.47
N ILE A 319 -13.99 12.48 27.03
CA ILE A 319 -12.94 11.45 27.19
C ILE A 319 -12.61 11.26 28.68
N HIS A 320 -12.44 10.01 29.14
CA HIS A 320 -11.98 9.74 30.50
C HIS A 320 -10.56 10.26 30.74
N GLU A 321 -10.28 10.84 31.92
CA GLU A 321 -9.00 11.49 32.29
C GLU A 321 -7.73 10.65 32.06
N ASN A 322 -7.86 9.33 31.91
CA ASN A 322 -6.75 8.40 31.70
C ASN A 322 -6.70 7.81 30.27
N ARG A 323 -7.43 8.42 29.32
CA ARG A 323 -7.51 8.01 27.92
C ARG A 323 -7.12 9.14 26.97
N ASP A 324 -6.45 8.79 25.89
CA ASP A 324 -5.99 9.77 24.89
C ASP A 324 -7.02 10.01 23.79
N PHE A 325 -7.73 8.95 23.40
CA PHE A 325 -8.59 8.93 22.22
C PHE A 325 -9.95 8.30 22.50
N ARG A 326 -10.96 8.78 21.79
CA ARG A 326 -12.28 8.15 21.68
C ARG A 326 -12.66 7.93 20.21
N ALA A 327 -12.98 6.69 19.85
CA ALA A 327 -13.45 6.36 18.51
C ALA A 327 -14.89 6.81 18.27
N MET A 328 -15.11 7.46 17.12
CA MET A 328 -16.41 8.01 16.71
C MET A 328 -16.99 7.20 15.56
N TYR A 329 -17.91 6.29 15.86
CA TYR A 329 -18.72 5.57 14.88
C TYR A 329 -20.22 5.75 15.20
N LYS A 330 -21.10 5.46 14.25
CA LYS A 330 -22.56 5.63 14.43
C LYS A 330 -23.04 4.70 15.56
N GLN A 331 -23.74 5.24 16.56
CA GLN A 331 -24.35 4.49 17.67
C GLN A 331 -25.24 3.34 17.17
N GLY A 332 -25.19 2.19 17.85
CA GLY A 332 -25.98 1.01 17.52
C GLY A 332 -25.39 0.08 16.45
N ASN A 333 -24.19 0.38 15.94
CA ASN A 333 -23.44 -0.53 15.09
C ASN A 333 -22.37 -1.26 15.90
N THR A 334 -22.29 -2.59 15.73
CA THR A 334 -21.17 -3.41 16.22
C THR A 334 -19.84 -2.94 15.64
N THR A 335 -18.72 -3.56 16.05
CA THR A 335 -17.39 -3.40 15.44
C THR A 335 -17.41 -3.50 13.91
N ALA A 336 -18.39 -4.18 13.31
CA ALA A 336 -18.62 -4.22 11.88
C ALA A 336 -18.92 -2.84 11.25
N GLY A 337 -19.66 -1.96 11.93
CA GLY A 337 -19.95 -0.61 11.42
C GLY A 337 -18.81 0.39 11.57
N LEU A 338 -17.73 0.02 12.29
CA LEU A 338 -16.51 0.81 12.38
C LEU A 338 -15.80 0.86 11.03
N LYS A 339 -15.70 -0.27 10.32
CA LYS A 339 -15.04 -0.33 9.01
C LYS A 339 -15.66 0.66 8.02
N HIS A 340 -16.98 0.64 7.92
CA HIS A 340 -17.72 1.59 7.10
C HIS A 340 -17.53 3.05 7.55
N SER A 341 -17.55 3.30 8.86
CA SER A 341 -17.37 4.65 9.41
C SER A 341 -15.97 5.21 9.12
N VAL A 342 -14.92 4.40 9.24
CA VAL A 342 -13.54 4.79 8.91
C VAL A 342 -13.42 5.11 7.42
N LYS A 343 -13.92 4.23 6.55
CA LYS A 343 -13.90 4.43 5.09
C LYS A 343 -14.59 5.73 4.69
N SER A 344 -15.85 5.91 5.10
CA SER A 344 -16.64 7.11 4.79
C SER A 344 -15.97 8.39 5.30
N LYS A 345 -15.45 8.40 6.53
CA LYS A 345 -14.80 9.59 7.10
C LYS A 345 -13.50 9.97 6.39
N ILE A 346 -12.72 8.99 5.95
CA ILE A 346 -11.50 9.27 5.18
C ILE A 346 -11.86 9.76 3.77
N PHE A 347 -12.89 9.19 3.15
CA PHE A 347 -13.37 9.69 1.85
C PHE A 347 -13.83 11.15 1.97
N ASP A 348 -14.67 11.44 2.95
CA ASP A 348 -15.16 12.80 3.23
C ASP A 348 -14.01 13.79 3.47
N SER A 349 -12.97 13.36 4.21
CA SER A 349 -11.81 14.23 4.50
C SER A 349 -10.93 14.49 3.28
N ARG A 350 -10.95 13.60 2.27
CA ARG A 350 -10.21 13.75 1.01
C ARG A 350 -10.93 14.59 -0.04
N ILE A 351 -12.25 14.80 0.06
CA ILE A 351 -13.04 15.60 -0.91
C ILE A 351 -12.39 16.95 -1.22
N GLN A 352 -12.00 17.70 -0.18
CA GLN A 352 -11.44 19.04 -0.39
C GLN A 352 -10.09 19.04 -1.10
N ASN A 353 -9.30 17.95 -0.97
CA ASN A 353 -8.04 17.77 -1.67
C ASN A 353 -8.30 17.36 -3.12
N LYS A 354 -9.22 16.41 -3.34
CA LYS A 354 -9.55 15.98 -4.70
C LYS A 354 -10.11 17.11 -5.54
N LYS A 355 -10.96 17.97 -4.94
CA LYS A 355 -11.41 19.21 -5.59
C LYS A 355 -10.26 20.15 -5.97
N ALA A 356 -9.23 20.21 -5.13
CA ALA A 356 -8.06 21.05 -5.40
C ALA A 356 -7.27 20.49 -6.59
N GLU A 357 -7.02 19.18 -6.61
CA GLU A 357 -6.34 18.48 -7.71
C GLU A 357 -7.10 18.68 -9.04
N MET A 358 -8.40 18.37 -9.07
CA MET A 358 -9.24 18.52 -10.26
C MET A 358 -9.29 19.97 -10.78
N ALA A 359 -9.40 20.95 -9.87
CA ALA A 359 -9.40 22.36 -10.24
C ALA A 359 -8.04 22.79 -10.80
N PHE A 360 -6.96 22.26 -10.23
CA PHE A 360 -5.61 22.55 -10.70
C PHE A 360 -5.37 21.99 -12.09
N GLU A 361 -5.64 20.69 -12.31
CA GLU A 361 -5.51 20.02 -13.61
C GLU A 361 -6.32 20.76 -14.70
N THR A 362 -7.57 21.12 -14.39
CA THR A 362 -8.44 21.85 -15.33
C THR A 362 -7.86 23.21 -15.72
N VAL A 363 -7.30 23.94 -14.76
CA VAL A 363 -6.71 25.26 -15.03
C VAL A 363 -5.35 25.11 -15.70
N GLU A 364 -4.52 24.14 -15.31
CA GLU A 364 -3.25 23.83 -15.97
C GLU A 364 -3.44 23.59 -17.47
N ASP A 365 -4.45 22.80 -17.84
CA ASP A 365 -4.76 22.50 -19.25
C ASP A 365 -5.28 23.71 -20.05
N GLN A 366 -5.97 24.64 -19.40
CA GLN A 366 -6.66 25.76 -20.05
C GLN A 366 -5.90 27.09 -19.97
N PHE A 367 -5.01 27.23 -18.99
CA PHE A 367 -4.39 28.50 -18.66
C PHE A 367 -3.33 28.87 -19.70
N GLN A 368 -3.49 30.05 -20.28
CA GLN A 368 -2.50 30.65 -21.18
C GLN A 368 -1.75 31.79 -20.46
N PRO A 369 -0.45 31.60 -20.15
CA PRO A 369 0.41 32.66 -19.63
C PRO A 369 0.50 33.81 -20.64
N ARG A 370 0.51 35.06 -20.13
CA ARG A 370 0.63 36.25 -21.00
C ARG A 370 2.07 36.51 -21.42
N GLY A 371 3.05 36.02 -20.65
CA GLY A 371 4.44 35.92 -21.07
C GLY A 371 4.67 34.56 -21.72
N GLY A 372 4.67 34.50 -23.06
CA GLY A 372 5.05 33.28 -23.74
C GLY A 372 6.46 32.86 -23.33
N TYR A 373 6.64 31.59 -23.01
CA TYR A 373 7.93 30.96 -23.27
C TYR A 373 8.14 31.08 -24.78
N GLU A 374 8.99 32.00 -25.21
CA GLU A 374 9.79 31.77 -26.41
C GLU A 374 10.61 30.51 -26.09
N SER A 375 10.04 29.34 -26.39
CA SER A 375 10.85 28.18 -26.70
C SER A 375 11.71 28.60 -27.88
N GLY A 376 12.96 28.92 -27.56
CA GLY A 376 14.01 29.13 -28.56
C GLY A 376 14.28 27.82 -29.29
N VAL A 377 13.33 27.39 -30.11
CA VAL A 377 13.63 26.61 -31.31
C VAL A 377 14.26 27.62 -32.27
N ASN A 378 15.57 27.85 -32.09
CA ASN A 378 16.37 28.29 -33.21
C ASN A 378 16.44 27.10 -34.16
N ASP A 379 15.57 27.12 -35.17
CA ASP A 379 15.92 26.57 -36.48
C ASP A 379 17.24 27.22 -36.90
N PHE A 380 18.35 26.46 -36.85
CA PHE A 380 19.44 26.45 -37.84
C PHE A 380 20.39 25.28 -37.60
#